data_AF-A0A972R7R9-F1
#
_entry.id   AF-A0A972R7R9-F1
#
_cell.length_a   1.000
_cell.length_b   1.000
_cell.length_c   1.000
_cell.angle_alpha   90.00
_cell.angle_beta   90.00
_cell.angle_gamma   90.00
#
_symmetry.space_group_name_H-M   'P 1'
#
loop_
_entity.id
_entity.type
_entity.pdbx_description
1 polymer ?
#
loop_
_entity_poly.entity_id
_entity_poly.type
_entity_poly.pdbx_seq_one_letter_code
_entity_poly.pdbx_strand_id
1 'polypeptide(L)'
;MKLLLMYCSKFSYTPKTKTLNDFPDIENGETFQDSLLAFIHAERKDEENAKSVETKLLKNLKWAAKKNNTNKIILHSFAHLAETKADAAFTKNIFDLVDTRLKNASYESFQTPFGYFLDIDIKAPGISQARIFKEF
;
A
#
# COMPACT_ATOMS: atom_id res chain seq x y z
N MET A 1 3.07 5.23 -11.52
CA MET A 1 2.49 4.69 -10.28
C MET A 1 1.58 5.71 -9.64
N LYS A 2 0.41 5.28 -9.16
CA LYS A 2 -0.56 6.14 -8.46
C LYS A 2 -0.78 5.67 -7.03
N LEU A 3 -0.87 6.63 -6.11
CA LEU A 3 -1.04 6.40 -4.68
C LEU A 3 -2.25 7.18 -4.18
N LEU A 4 -3.11 6.51 -3.41
CA LEU A 4 -4.04 7.15 -2.50
C LEU A 4 -3.60 6.82 -1.08
N LEU A 5 -3.11 7.84 -0.36
CA LEU A 5 -2.54 7.74 0.97
C LEU A 5 -3.56 8.25 1.98
N MET A 6 -3.88 7.41 2.96
CA MET A 6 -4.90 7.71 3.95
C MET A 6 -4.39 7.42 5.36
N TYR A 7 -4.27 8.44 6.21
CA TYR A 7 -4.14 8.21 7.64
C TYR A 7 -5.48 7.71 8.19
N CYS A 8 -5.41 6.60 8.91
CA CYS A 8 -6.56 5.93 9.50
C CYS A 8 -6.32 5.77 10.99
N SER A 9 -7.29 6.22 11.79
CA SER A 9 -7.32 5.91 13.24
C SER A 9 -7.56 4.41 13.46
N LYS A 10 -8.37 3.79 12.59
CA LYS A 10 -8.55 2.33 12.50
C LYS A 10 -8.59 1.92 11.04
N PHE A 11 -7.89 0.83 10.71
CA PHE A 11 -8.06 0.09 9.47
C PHE A 11 -8.15 -1.40 9.79
N SER A 12 -9.09 -2.11 9.17
CA SER A 12 -9.13 -3.57 9.24
C SER A 12 -9.55 -4.17 7.91
N TYR A 13 -9.06 -5.37 7.63
CA TYR A 13 -9.44 -6.12 6.44
C TYR A 13 -9.82 -7.56 6.77
N THR A 14 -10.62 -8.19 5.90
CA THR A 14 -10.90 -9.63 5.93
C THR A 14 -10.77 -10.19 4.51
N PRO A 15 -9.90 -11.19 4.27
CA PRO A 15 -9.81 -11.85 2.97
C PRO A 15 -11.13 -12.51 2.58
N LYS A 16 -11.56 -12.35 1.32
CA LYS A 16 -12.79 -12.96 0.79
C LYS A 16 -12.53 -13.87 -0.38
N THR A 17 -12.00 -13.32 -1.46
CA THR A 17 -11.86 -14.04 -2.72
C THR A 17 -10.44 -13.92 -3.22
N LYS A 18 -9.76 -15.06 -3.35
CA LYS A 18 -8.45 -15.13 -4.01
C LYS A 18 -8.62 -14.94 -5.51
N THR A 19 -7.84 -14.06 -6.09
CA THR A 19 -7.87 -13.74 -7.53
C THR A 19 -6.60 -14.15 -8.26
N LEU A 20 -5.49 -14.34 -7.54
CA LEU A 20 -4.23 -14.82 -8.09
C LEU A 20 -3.83 -16.12 -7.39
N ASN A 21 -3.96 -17.24 -8.10
CA ASN A 21 -3.76 -18.57 -7.53
C ASN A 21 -2.32 -18.85 -7.09
N ASP A 22 -1.34 -18.18 -7.72
CA ASP A 22 0.09 -18.38 -7.48
C ASP A 22 0.59 -17.72 -6.17
N PHE A 23 -0.27 -16.98 -5.46
CA PHE A 23 0.06 -16.34 -4.18
C PHE A 23 -0.41 -17.18 -2.98
N PRO A 24 0.13 -16.99 -1.77
CA PRO A 24 -0.24 -17.78 -0.60
C PRO A 24 -1.73 -17.69 -0.25
N ASP A 25 -2.26 -18.76 0.37
CA ASP A 25 -3.59 -18.77 0.98
C ASP A 25 -3.57 -17.98 2.29
N ILE A 26 -4.43 -16.95 2.38
CA ILE A 26 -4.57 -16.11 3.57
C ILE A 26 -6.04 -16.01 3.93
N GLU A 27 -6.40 -16.57 5.08
CA GLU A 27 -7.78 -16.61 5.57
C GLU A 27 -8.03 -15.58 6.69
N ASN A 28 -6.97 -15.20 7.41
CA ASN A 28 -7.08 -14.32 8.56
C ASN A 28 -7.07 -12.84 8.13
N GLY A 29 -7.98 -12.08 8.72
CA GLY A 29 -7.96 -10.63 8.68
C GLY A 29 -7.03 -10.04 9.74
N GLU A 30 -6.80 -8.73 9.65
CA GLU A 30 -6.00 -8.00 10.63
C GLU A 30 -6.59 -6.61 10.88
N THR A 31 -6.28 -6.04 12.05
CA THR A 31 -6.72 -4.70 12.46
C THR A 31 -5.54 -3.88 12.92
N PHE A 32 -5.47 -2.64 12.44
CA PHE A 32 -4.44 -1.67 12.75
C PHE A 32 -5.06 -0.40 13.32
N GLN A 33 -4.32 0.24 14.21
CA GLN A 33 -4.62 1.56 14.76
C GLN A 33 -3.51 2.54 14.34
N ASP A 34 -3.89 3.80 14.14
CA ASP A 34 -3.01 4.94 13.90
C ASP A 34 -1.96 4.70 12.80
N SER A 35 -2.45 4.33 11.62
CA SER A 35 -1.62 3.89 10.50
C SER A 35 -1.84 4.72 9.24
N LEU A 36 -0.79 4.86 8.44
CA LEU A 36 -0.91 5.29 7.05
C LEU A 36 -1.26 4.08 6.17
N LEU A 37 -2.49 4.03 5.69
CA LEU A 37 -2.93 3.10 4.66
C LEU A 37 -2.58 3.66 3.28
N ALA A 38 -1.80 2.92 2.51
CA ALA A 38 -1.41 3.28 1.16
C ALA A 38 -2.07 2.35 0.14
N PHE A 39 -3.08 2.86 -0.56
CA PHE A 39 -3.61 2.23 -1.77
C PHE A 39 -2.65 2.50 -2.91
N ILE A 40 -2.05 1.44 -3.45
CA ILE A 40 -0.97 1.55 -4.44
C ILE A 40 -1.42 0.88 -5.74
N HIS A 41 -1.30 1.63 -6.83
CA HIS A 41 -1.55 1.15 -8.18
C HIS A 41 -0.27 1.27 -9.02
N ALA A 42 0.32 0.14 -9.40
CA ALA A 42 1.41 0.10 -10.36
C ALA A 42 0.87 0.05 -11.81
N GLU A 43 1.41 0.91 -12.66
CA GLU A 43 1.04 1.07 -14.07
C GLU A 43 2.11 0.44 -14.97
N ARG A 44 1.77 0.06 -16.21
CA ARG A 44 2.70 -0.59 -17.14
C ARG A 44 4.04 0.17 -17.31
N LYS A 45 3.98 1.50 -17.38
CA LYS A 45 5.17 2.38 -17.50
C LYS A 45 6.16 2.24 -16.32
N ASP A 46 5.70 1.75 -15.18
CA ASP A 46 6.53 1.62 -13.97
C ASP A 46 7.57 0.51 -14.12
N GLU A 47 7.29 -0.50 -14.94
CA GLU A 47 8.18 -1.64 -15.19
C GLU A 47 9.49 -1.21 -15.84
N GLU A 48 9.46 -0.19 -16.70
CA GLU A 48 10.62 0.35 -17.40
C GLU A 48 11.63 1.00 -16.44
N ASN A 49 11.19 1.44 -15.25
CA ASN A 49 11.98 2.26 -14.34
C ASN A 49 11.86 1.82 -12.86
N ALA A 50 11.83 0.51 -12.62
CA ALA A 50 11.59 -0.13 -11.32
C ALA A 50 12.28 0.56 -10.11
N LYS A 51 13.59 0.79 -10.17
CA LYS A 51 14.38 1.39 -9.08
C LYS A 51 13.96 2.83 -8.76
N SER A 52 13.62 3.60 -9.79
CA SER A 52 13.15 4.98 -9.64
C SER A 52 11.78 5.00 -8.99
N VAL A 53 10.87 4.15 -9.47
CA VAL A 53 9.51 3.97 -8.93
C VAL A 53 9.55 3.54 -7.47
N GLU A 54 10.34 2.52 -7.14
CA GLU A 54 10.55 2.03 -5.76
C GLU A 54 11.01 3.16 -4.83
N THR A 55 12.00 3.95 -5.27
CA THR A 55 12.54 5.06 -4.48
C THR A 55 11.51 6.18 -4.29
N LYS A 56 10.75 6.52 -5.33
CA LYS A 56 9.68 7.52 -5.25
C LYS A 56 8.54 7.05 -4.35
N LEU A 57 8.14 5.77 -4.43
CA LEU A 57 7.14 5.17 -3.54
C LEU A 57 7.59 5.28 -2.09
N LEU A 58 8.80 4.79 -1.76
CA LEU A 58 9.36 4.86 -0.41
C LEU A 58 9.37 6.29 0.15
N LYS A 59 9.80 7.27 -0.65
CA LYS A 59 9.84 8.68 -0.24
C LYS A 59 8.44 9.23 0.06
N ASN A 60 7.45 8.94 -0.79
CA ASN A 60 6.07 9.40 -0.58
C ASN A 60 5.46 8.78 0.67
N LEU A 61 5.68 7.48 0.92
CA LEU A 61 5.20 6.79 2.12
C LEU A 61 5.77 7.41 3.40
N LYS A 62 7.11 7.56 3.48
CA LYS A 62 7.77 8.18 4.64
C LYS A 62 7.32 9.62 4.87
N TRP A 63 7.19 10.40 3.79
CA TRP A 63 6.71 11.77 3.87
C TRP A 63 5.28 11.85 4.41
N ALA A 64 4.35 11.06 3.89
CA ALA A 64 2.96 11.07 4.33
C ALA A 64 2.80 10.53 5.76
N ALA A 65 3.56 9.50 6.14
CA ALA A 65 3.59 8.97 7.49
C ALA A 65 4.08 10.03 8.49
N LYS A 66 5.18 10.72 8.17
CA LYS A 66 5.70 11.85 8.97
C LYS A 66 4.69 12.99 9.09
N LYS A 67 3.96 13.32 8.02
CA LYS A 67 2.91 14.36 8.07
C LYS A 67 1.77 14.02 9.03
N ASN A 68 1.49 12.74 9.22
CA ASN A 68 0.44 12.25 10.09
C ASN A 68 0.98 11.69 11.43
N ASN A 69 2.24 11.98 11.77
CA ASN A 69 2.89 11.55 13.02
C ASN A 69 2.74 10.04 13.32
N THR A 70 2.80 9.20 12.29
CA THR A 70 2.75 7.74 12.43
C THR A 70 4.02 7.09 11.87
N ASN A 71 4.46 6.01 12.51
CA ASN A 71 5.52 5.12 12.03
C ASN A 71 4.95 3.83 11.40
N LYS A 72 3.62 3.66 11.39
CA LYS A 72 2.94 2.46 10.91
C LYS A 72 2.39 2.67 9.51
N ILE A 73 2.82 1.83 8.57
CA ILE A 73 2.50 1.95 7.15
C ILE A 73 1.95 0.62 6.65
N ILE A 74 0.84 0.68 5.93
CA ILE A 74 0.15 -0.49 5.39
C ILE A 74 0.12 -0.35 3.88
N LEU A 75 0.78 -1.27 3.19
CA LEU A 75 0.80 -1.35 1.74
C LEU A 75 -0.38 -2.19 1.27
N HIS A 76 -1.30 -1.57 0.53
CA HIS A 76 -2.49 -2.23 0.01
C HIS A 76 -2.51 -2.13 -1.51
N SER A 77 -2.45 -3.26 -2.19
CA SER A 77 -2.53 -3.33 -3.65
C SER A 77 -3.93 -2.97 -4.12
N PHE A 78 -4.03 -1.94 -4.98
CA PHE A 78 -5.31 -1.40 -5.42
C PHE A 78 -5.31 -1.07 -6.92
N ALA A 79 -5.68 -2.05 -7.74
CA ALA A 79 -5.58 -2.02 -9.19
C ALA A 79 -6.67 -1.18 -9.91
N HIS A 80 -7.29 -0.20 -9.24
CA HIS A 80 -8.43 0.57 -9.78
C HIS A 80 -8.23 2.10 -9.79
N LEU A 81 -7.01 2.61 -9.59
CA LEU A 81 -6.68 4.06 -9.70
C LEU A 81 -6.28 4.52 -11.11
N ALA A 82 -6.07 3.60 -12.05
CA ALA A 82 -5.71 3.88 -13.43
C ALA A 82 -6.25 2.80 -14.37
N GLU A 83 -6.20 3.10 -15.67
CA GLU A 83 -6.60 2.16 -16.74
C GLU A 83 -5.54 1.09 -17.01
N THR A 84 -4.27 1.47 -17.04
CA THR A 84 -3.16 0.53 -17.30
C THR A 84 -2.65 -0.09 -16.01
N LYS A 85 -2.30 -1.37 -16.04
CA LYS A 85 -1.77 -2.10 -14.89
C LYS A 85 -0.41 -2.68 -15.22
N ALA A 86 0.50 -2.67 -14.25
CA ALA A 86 1.73 -3.45 -14.32
C ALA A 86 1.45 -4.93 -14.07
N ASP A 87 2.44 -5.77 -14.38
CA ASP A 87 2.47 -7.18 -14.03
C ASP A 87 2.36 -7.39 -12.50
N ALA A 88 1.69 -8.48 -12.12
CA ALA A 88 1.43 -8.81 -10.72
C ALA A 88 2.72 -9.17 -9.96
N ALA A 89 3.64 -9.90 -10.58
CA ALA A 89 4.91 -10.26 -9.96
C ALA A 89 5.83 -9.04 -9.84
N PHE A 90 5.85 -8.16 -10.85
CA PHE A 90 6.53 -6.85 -10.74
C PHE A 90 6.00 -6.05 -9.54
N THR A 91 4.67 -5.92 -9.43
CA THR A 91 4.04 -5.15 -8.36
C THR A 91 4.36 -5.74 -7.00
N LYS A 92 4.26 -7.08 -6.84
CA LYS A 92 4.63 -7.75 -5.59
C LYS A 92 6.08 -7.51 -5.21
N ASN A 93 7.00 -7.63 -6.17
CA ASN A 93 8.42 -7.41 -5.92
C ASN A 93 8.70 -5.98 -5.41
N ILE A 94 8.05 -4.97 -6.00
CA ILE A 94 8.16 -3.58 -5.51
C ILE A 94 7.65 -3.45 -4.07
N PHE A 95 6.53 -4.10 -3.73
CA PHE A 95 6.00 -4.10 -2.36
C PHE A 95 6.99 -4.69 -1.36
N ASP A 96 7.62 -5.84 -1.70
CA ASP A 96 8.57 -6.52 -0.82
C ASP A 96 9.85 -5.73 -0.59
N LEU A 97 10.37 -5.11 -1.65
CA LEU A 97 11.53 -4.22 -1.57
C LEU A 97 11.23 -2.99 -0.70
N VAL A 98 10.07 -2.35 -0.91
CA VAL A 98 9.67 -1.18 -0.13
C VAL A 98 9.41 -1.53 1.32
N ASP A 99 8.73 -2.64 1.61
CA ASP A 99 8.48 -3.13 2.96
C ASP A 99 9.80 -3.35 3.73
N THR A 100 10.76 -4.02 3.10
CA THR A 100 12.11 -4.23 3.67
C THR A 100 12.80 -2.89 3.96
N ARG A 101 12.75 -1.94 3.02
CA ARG A 101 13.39 -0.62 3.18
C ARG A 101 12.68 0.29 4.18
N LEU A 102 11.40 0.10 4.43
CA LEU A 102 10.64 0.76 5.49
C LEU A 102 11.07 0.21 6.85
N LYS A 103 11.09 -1.11 7.02
CA LYS A 103 11.54 -1.79 8.25
C LYS A 103 12.97 -1.42 8.62
N ASN A 104 13.90 -1.41 7.65
CA ASN A 104 15.28 -0.96 7.85
C ASN A 104 15.41 0.51 8.28
N ALA A 105 14.36 1.31 8.06
CA ALA A 105 14.28 2.71 8.48
C ALA A 105 13.40 2.90 9.72
N SER A 106 13.17 1.83 10.50
CA SER A 106 12.42 1.83 11.75
C SER A 106 10.93 2.16 11.62
N TYR A 107 10.32 1.87 10.47
CA TYR A 107 8.86 1.88 10.31
C TYR A 107 8.28 0.50 10.56
N GLU A 108 7.08 0.45 11.14
CA GLU A 108 6.25 -0.75 11.21
C GLU A 108 5.51 -0.89 9.87
N SER A 109 5.99 -1.76 8.98
CA SER A 109 5.43 -1.94 7.64
C SER A 109 4.70 -3.27 7.53
N PHE A 110 3.51 -3.22 6.94
CA PHE A 110 2.62 -4.36 6.72
C PHE A 110 2.13 -4.37 5.28
N GLN A 111 1.82 -5.55 4.76
CA GLN A 111 1.14 -5.69 3.47
C GLN A 111 -0.20 -6.39 3.69
N THR A 112 -1.26 -5.88 3.09
CA THR A 112 -2.50 -6.66 2.99
C THR A 112 -2.30 -7.84 2.03
N PRO A 113 -3.10 -8.91 2.12
CA PRO A 113 -3.03 -10.05 1.21
C PRO A 113 -3.04 -9.63 -0.26
N PHE A 114 -1.99 -10.01 -0.98
CA PHE A 114 -1.84 -9.68 -2.39
C PHE A 114 -2.62 -10.67 -3.26
N GLY A 115 -3.34 -10.16 -4.25
CA GLY A 115 -4.19 -11.02 -5.11
C GLY A 115 -5.47 -11.48 -4.43
N TYR A 116 -6.04 -10.65 -3.54
CA TYR A 116 -7.32 -10.90 -2.90
C TYR A 116 -8.27 -9.71 -3.06
N PHE A 117 -9.55 -10.01 -3.19
CA PHE A 117 -10.59 -9.07 -2.78
C PHE A 117 -10.74 -9.13 -1.25
N LEU A 118 -10.73 -7.96 -0.63
CA LEU A 118 -10.82 -7.78 0.82
C LEU A 118 -12.08 -6.99 1.15
N ASP A 119 -12.81 -7.44 2.18
CA ASP A 119 -13.68 -6.54 2.90
C ASP A 119 -12.80 -5.60 3.73
N ILE A 120 -13.05 -4.30 3.66
CA ILE A 120 -12.27 -3.29 4.39
C ILE A 120 -13.17 -2.38 5.23
N ASP A 121 -12.74 -2.10 6.46
CA ASP A 121 -13.31 -1.08 7.34
C ASP A 121 -12.24 -0.02 7.61
N ILE A 122 -12.60 1.23 7.31
CA ILE A 122 -11.67 2.37 7.33
C ILE A 122 -12.28 3.49 8.17
N LYS A 123 -11.56 3.89 9.22
CA LYS A 123 -11.87 5.08 10.02
C LYS A 123 -10.83 6.16 9.79
N ALA A 124 -11.06 6.98 8.76
CA ALA A 124 -10.19 8.08 8.38
C ALA A 124 -10.69 9.44 8.91
N PRO A 125 -9.94 10.10 9.81
CA PRO A 125 -10.36 11.39 10.36
C PRO A 125 -10.31 12.51 9.32
N GLY A 126 -11.23 13.47 9.45
CA GLY A 126 -11.35 14.62 8.55
C GLY A 126 -10.33 15.73 8.83
N ILE A 127 -9.03 15.45 8.70
CA ILE A 127 -7.95 16.45 8.84
C ILE A 127 -7.27 16.71 7.49
N SER A 128 -6.74 17.93 7.30
CA SER A 128 -6.28 18.45 6.00
C SER A 128 -5.30 17.54 5.24
N GLN A 129 -4.44 16.80 5.95
CA GLN A 129 -3.38 15.97 5.35
C GLN A 129 -3.57 14.47 5.57
N ALA A 130 -4.74 14.05 6.06
CA ALA A 130 -5.04 12.63 6.24
C ALA A 130 -5.35 11.91 4.94
N ARG A 131 -5.66 12.60 3.83
CA ARG A 131 -6.07 11.99 2.56
C ARG A 131 -5.36 12.68 1.41
N ILE A 132 -4.43 12.00 0.76
CA ILE A 132 -3.52 12.59 -0.24
C ILE A 132 -3.43 11.67 -1.45
N PHE A 133 -3.58 12.25 -2.65
CA PHE A 133 -3.26 11.58 -3.91
C PHE A 133 -1.87 11.97 -4.40
N LYS A 134 -1.12 11.01 -4.97
CA LYS A 134 0.17 11.22 -5.63
C LYS A 134 0.27 10.38 -6.90
N GLU A 135 0.89 10.94 -7.92
CA GLU A 135 1.26 10.25 -9.16
C GLU A 135 2.71 10.59 -9.52
N PHE A 136 3.45 9.61 -10.05
CA PHE A 136 4.83 9.79 -10.49
C PHE A 136 5.34 8.68 -11.42
#